data_AF-A0A060BUY7-F1
#
_entry.id   AF-A0A060BUY7-F1
#
_cell.length_a   1.000
_cell.length_b   1.000
_cell.length_c   1.000
_cell.angle_alpha   90.00
_cell.angle_beta   90.00
_cell.angle_gamma   90.00
#
_symmetry.space_group_name_H-M   'P 1'
#
loop_
_entity.id
_entity.type
_entity.pdbx_description
1 polymer ?
#
loop_
_entity_poly.entity_id
_entity_poly.type
_entity_poly.pdbx_seq_one_letter_code
_entity_poly.pdbx_strand_id
1 'polypeptide(L)'
;SFFYWPDFHPEPGRLDEEMIARYADFLDRHHAHGMQTIPTFIVGHMSGQNWDPVWRDGRDLYTDIWFVGRQAWYIRELTKRFHQHPAVAAWLLTNEVPIYGDWQSRGNGTAESGDVIAWAQILIDAVRAGGGTQPVSIGE
;
A
#
# COMPACT_ATOMS: atom_id res chain seq x y z
N SER A 1 -1.99 10.20 -3.74
CA SER A 1 -3.03 10.12 -2.69
C SER A 1 -2.73 8.91 -1.83
N PHE A 2 -3.27 8.80 -0.62
CA PHE A 2 -2.83 7.79 0.34
C PHE A 2 -4.00 6.95 0.83
N PHE A 3 -3.85 5.63 0.78
CA PHE A 3 -4.61 4.74 1.64
C PHE A 3 -3.90 4.72 2.99
N TYR A 4 -4.39 5.50 3.95
CA TYR A 4 -3.82 5.49 5.29
C TYR A 4 -4.03 4.10 5.90
N TRP A 5 -2.95 3.32 5.99
CA TRP A 5 -3.03 1.87 6.11
C TRP A 5 -3.80 1.38 7.35
N PRO A 6 -3.64 1.96 8.55
CA PRO A 6 -4.39 1.54 9.73
C PRO A 6 -5.91 1.68 9.58
N ASP A 7 -6.37 2.73 8.88
CA ASP A 7 -7.80 3.00 8.70
C ASP A 7 -8.41 2.10 7.63
N PHE A 8 -7.70 1.86 6.53
CA PHE A 8 -8.21 1.01 5.44
C PHE A 8 -8.12 -0.48 5.75
N HIS A 9 -7.18 -0.90 6.62
CA HIS A 9 -6.92 -2.30 6.95
C HIS A 9 -6.97 -2.55 8.47
N PRO A 10 -8.12 -2.37 9.12
CA PRO A 10 -8.24 -2.41 10.58
C PRO A 10 -8.03 -3.81 11.17
N GLU A 11 -8.29 -4.86 10.40
CA GLU A 11 -8.09 -6.26 10.80
C GLU A 11 -7.47 -7.06 9.64
N PRO A 12 -6.72 -8.15 9.91
CA PRO A 12 -5.98 -8.86 8.87
C PRO A 12 -6.80 -9.34 7.67
N GLY A 13 -8.10 -9.58 7.85
CA GLY A 13 -9.02 -10.06 6.80
C GLY A 13 -10.12 -9.08 6.40
N ARG A 14 -10.08 -7.83 6.88
CA ARG A 14 -11.17 -6.87 6.70
C ARG A 14 -10.65 -5.53 6.18
N LEU A 15 -11.31 -5.00 5.16
CA LEU A 15 -11.19 -3.60 4.78
C LEU A 15 -12.26 -2.77 5.47
N ASP A 16 -11.96 -1.52 5.76
CA ASP A 16 -12.95 -0.58 6.24
C ASP A 16 -13.79 -0.04 5.06
N GLU A 17 -15.06 -0.45 5.00
CA GLU A 17 -15.96 -0.09 3.90
C GLU A 17 -16.35 1.40 3.92
N GLU A 18 -16.29 2.07 5.06
CA GLU A 18 -16.51 3.52 5.12
C GLU A 18 -15.33 4.27 4.48
N MET A 19 -14.09 3.86 4.77
CA MET A 19 -12.90 4.44 4.13
C MET A 19 -12.86 4.16 2.62
N ILE A 20 -13.28 2.96 2.20
CA ILE A 20 -13.47 2.64 0.77
C ILE A 20 -14.46 3.60 0.12
N ALA A 21 -15.63 3.82 0.73
CA ALA A 21 -16.64 4.72 0.19
C ALA A 21 -16.14 6.18 0.11
N ARG A 22 -15.43 6.65 1.14
CA ARG A 22 -14.80 7.99 1.15
C ARG A 22 -13.75 8.12 0.05
N TYR A 23 -12.98 7.06 -0.20
CA TYR A 23 -11.99 7.06 -1.28
C TYR A 23 -12.64 7.09 -2.67
N ALA A 24 -13.75 6.37 -2.86
CA ALA A 24 -14.53 6.44 -4.09
C ALA A 24 -15.00 7.87 -4.38
N ASP A 25 -15.61 8.55 -3.39
CA ASP A 25 -16.03 9.96 -3.53
C ASP A 25 -14.84 10.89 -3.83
N PHE A 26 -13.68 10.64 -3.21
CA PHE A 26 -12.45 11.38 -3.51
C PHE A 26 -12.01 11.21 -4.98
N LEU A 27 -12.09 10.00 -5.52
CA LEU A 27 -11.77 9.71 -6.93
C LEU A 27 -12.79 10.33 -7.89
N ASP A 28 -14.08 10.28 -7.58
CA ASP A 28 -15.14 10.92 -8.37
C ASP A 28 -14.90 12.43 -8.47
N ARG A 29 -14.55 13.08 -7.35
CA ARG A 29 -14.18 14.51 -7.34
C ARG A 29 -12.92 14.79 -8.15
N HIS A 30 -11.90 13.93 -8.08
CA HIS A 30 -10.71 14.08 -8.93
C HIS A 30 -11.10 14.06 -10.41
N HIS A 31 -11.92 13.09 -10.82
CA HIS A 31 -12.36 12.97 -12.18
C HIS A 31 -13.20 14.19 -12.63
N ALA A 32 -14.13 14.65 -11.80
CA ALA A 32 -14.95 15.84 -12.07
C ALA A 32 -14.13 17.11 -12.31
N HIS A 33 -12.94 17.20 -11.69
CA HIS A 33 -12.00 18.31 -11.87
C HIS A 33 -10.91 18.05 -12.92
N GLY A 34 -10.99 16.95 -13.68
CA GLY A 34 -9.99 16.59 -14.68
C GLY A 34 -8.62 16.23 -14.08
N MET A 35 -8.58 15.88 -12.79
CA MET A 35 -7.38 15.47 -12.08
C MET A 35 -7.23 13.96 -12.08
N GLN A 36 -5.99 13.51 -12.04
CA GLN A 36 -5.64 12.10 -11.81
C GLN A 36 -4.80 11.98 -10.55
N THR A 37 -4.71 10.76 -10.03
CA THR A 37 -3.97 10.43 -8.82
C THR A 37 -3.18 9.14 -8.98
N ILE A 38 -2.17 9.01 -8.13
CA ILE A 38 -1.39 7.79 -7.92
C ILE A 38 -1.68 7.37 -6.47
N PRO A 39 -2.53 6.35 -6.25
CA PRO A 39 -2.82 5.86 -4.91
C PRO A 39 -1.62 5.09 -4.34
N THR A 40 -1.29 5.38 -3.08
CA THR A 40 -0.25 4.66 -2.32
C THR A 40 -0.88 3.68 -1.34
N PHE A 41 -0.50 2.39 -1.41
CA PHE A 41 -1.11 1.34 -0.58
C PHE A 41 -0.64 1.33 0.87
N ILE A 42 0.65 1.12 1.10
CA ILE A 42 1.23 0.94 2.44
C ILE A 42 1.86 2.25 2.87
N VAL A 43 1.13 2.98 3.70
CA VAL A 43 1.63 4.20 4.34
C VAL A 43 2.05 3.86 5.76
N GLY A 44 3.21 3.23 5.86
CA GLY A 44 3.83 2.87 7.13
C GLY A 44 4.61 4.01 7.75
N HIS A 45 5.33 4.81 6.95
CA HIS A 45 5.99 6.02 7.41
C HIS A 45 5.40 7.24 6.70
N MET A 46 5.18 8.33 7.44
CA MET A 46 4.80 9.61 6.86
C MET A 46 5.15 10.75 7.83
N SER A 47 5.84 11.77 7.30
CA SER A 47 6.13 13.01 8.03
C SER A 47 6.81 12.79 9.39
N GLY A 48 7.73 11.82 9.47
CA GLY A 48 8.50 11.52 10.68
C GLY A 48 7.82 10.59 11.68
N GLN A 49 6.67 9.99 11.33
CA GLN A 49 5.93 9.07 12.20
C GLN A 49 5.70 7.73 11.51
N ASN A 50 5.77 6.65 12.30
CA ASN A 50 5.44 5.29 11.88
C ASN A 50 4.00 4.94 12.30
N TRP A 51 3.26 4.34 11.38
CA TRP A 51 1.84 4.02 11.50
C TRP A 51 1.62 2.56 11.17
N ASP A 52 1.66 1.73 12.21
CA ASP A 52 1.36 0.32 12.06
C ASP A 52 -0.16 0.09 12.01
N PRO A 53 -0.64 -0.85 11.19
CA PRO A 53 -1.93 -1.45 11.48
C PRO A 53 -1.84 -2.13 12.85
N VAL A 54 -2.90 -2.04 13.65
CA VAL A 54 -2.94 -2.51 15.05
C VAL A 54 -2.58 -4.00 15.22
N TRP A 55 -2.62 -4.77 14.14
CA TRP A 55 -2.35 -6.20 14.08
C TRP A 55 -0.95 -6.53 13.49
N ARG A 56 -0.09 -5.55 13.23
CA ARG A 56 1.32 -5.81 12.82
C ARG A 56 2.06 -6.60 13.89
N ASP A 57 1.85 -6.28 15.16
CA ASP A 57 2.41 -6.98 16.33
C ASP A 57 3.94 -7.23 16.21
N GLY A 58 4.68 -6.20 15.77
CA GLY A 58 6.14 -6.26 15.63
C GLY A 58 6.65 -7.18 14.51
N ARG A 59 5.77 -7.73 13.66
CA ARG A 59 6.17 -8.58 12.53
C ARG A 59 7.05 -7.83 11.55
N ASP A 60 8.01 -8.57 11.01
CA ASP A 60 8.90 -8.08 9.98
C ASP A 60 8.14 -7.75 8.69
N LEU A 61 8.48 -6.62 8.08
CA LEU A 61 7.76 -6.08 6.94
C LEU A 61 7.96 -6.90 5.67
N TYR A 62 9.18 -7.44 5.49
CA TYR A 62 9.65 -8.03 4.24
C TYR A 62 9.59 -9.57 4.27
N THR A 63 9.77 -10.18 5.43
CA THR A 63 10.05 -11.63 5.56
C THR A 63 9.02 -12.42 6.37
N ASP A 64 8.15 -11.76 7.16
CA ASP A 64 7.04 -12.48 7.81
C ASP A 64 6.01 -12.88 6.74
N ILE A 65 6.03 -14.18 6.39
CA ILE A 65 5.22 -14.75 5.31
C ILE A 65 3.73 -14.43 5.47
N TRP A 66 3.22 -14.50 6.71
CA TRP A 66 1.81 -14.23 6.96
C TRP A 66 1.50 -12.75 6.76
N PHE A 67 2.34 -11.85 7.27
CA PHE A 67 2.20 -10.41 7.15
C PHE A 67 2.31 -9.94 5.69
N VAL A 68 3.30 -10.43 4.94
CA VAL A 68 3.44 -10.18 3.50
C VAL A 68 2.21 -10.68 2.74
N GLY A 69 1.69 -11.86 3.10
CA GLY A 69 0.44 -12.37 2.54
C GLY A 69 -0.78 -11.48 2.82
N ARG A 70 -0.80 -10.77 3.96
CA ARG A 70 -1.86 -9.79 4.28
C ARG A 70 -1.69 -8.47 3.52
N GLN A 71 -0.46 -7.99 3.35
CA GLN A 71 -0.14 -6.85 2.49
C GLN A 71 -0.58 -7.11 1.04
N ALA A 72 -0.22 -8.27 0.49
CA ALA A 72 -0.62 -8.67 -0.87
C ALA A 72 -2.15 -8.78 -1.00
N TRP A 73 -2.84 -9.37 -0.03
CA TRP A 73 -4.30 -9.44 -0.04
C TRP A 73 -4.92 -8.04 -0.06
N TYR A 74 -4.45 -7.14 0.80
CA TYR A 74 -4.91 -5.75 0.89
C TYR A 74 -4.78 -5.00 -0.44
N ILE A 75 -3.58 -5.05 -1.05
CA ILE A 75 -3.29 -4.42 -2.34
C ILE A 75 -4.20 -4.95 -3.44
N ARG A 76 -4.38 -6.27 -3.50
CA ARG A 76 -5.25 -6.91 -4.48
C ARG A 76 -6.70 -6.44 -4.34
N GLU A 77 -7.21 -6.43 -3.11
CA GLU A 77 -8.61 -6.06 -2.83
C GLU A 77 -8.92 -4.60 -3.12
N LEU A 78 -7.99 -3.67 -2.83
CA LEU A 78 -8.13 -2.26 -3.18
C LEU A 78 -7.98 -2.04 -4.69
N THR A 79 -7.02 -2.72 -5.32
CA THR A 79 -6.85 -2.65 -6.78
C THR A 79 -8.12 -3.11 -7.50
N LYS A 80 -8.69 -4.25 -7.09
CA LYS A 80 -9.94 -4.78 -7.65
C LYS A 80 -11.10 -3.78 -7.62
N ARG A 81 -11.15 -2.93 -6.59
CA ARG A 81 -12.20 -1.92 -6.42
C ARG A 81 -11.99 -0.70 -7.31
N PHE A 82 -10.74 -0.25 -7.49
CA PHE A 82 -10.47 1.08 -8.02
C PHE A 82 -9.71 1.10 -9.36
N HIS A 83 -9.22 -0.03 -9.86
CA HIS A 83 -8.40 -0.04 -11.08
C HIS A 83 -9.14 0.38 -12.36
N GLN A 84 -10.46 0.35 -12.38
CA GLN A 84 -11.24 0.82 -13.55
C GLN A 84 -11.58 2.30 -13.46
N HIS A 85 -11.30 2.96 -12.33
CA HIS A 85 -11.65 4.35 -12.12
C HIS A 85 -10.73 5.26 -12.96
N PRO A 86 -11.27 6.18 -13.80
CA PRO A 86 -10.47 6.98 -14.74
C PRO A 86 -9.48 7.94 -14.07
N ALA A 87 -9.74 8.31 -12.81
CA ALA A 87 -8.82 9.13 -12.01
C ALA A 87 -7.55 8.38 -11.54
N VAL A 88 -7.48 7.05 -11.64
CA VAL A 88 -6.29 6.27 -11.23
C VAL A 88 -5.31 6.15 -12.39
N ALA A 89 -4.19 6.88 -12.33
CA ALA A 89 -3.19 6.91 -13.40
C ALA A 89 -2.07 5.86 -13.22
N ALA A 90 -1.68 5.57 -11.98
CA ALA A 90 -0.64 4.63 -11.61
C ALA A 90 -0.83 4.19 -10.16
N TRP A 91 -0.01 3.26 -9.67
CA TRP A 91 0.01 2.81 -8.28
C TRP A 91 1.39 3.01 -7.64
N LEU A 92 1.39 3.36 -6.36
CA LEU A 92 2.59 3.35 -5.53
C LEU A 92 2.43 2.29 -4.44
N LEU A 93 3.39 1.38 -4.29
CA LEU A 93 3.26 0.33 -3.27
C LEU A 93 3.32 0.93 -1.88
N THR A 94 4.28 1.82 -1.64
CA THR A 94 4.61 2.28 -0.29
C THR A 94 5.02 3.75 -0.23
N ASN A 95 5.03 4.30 0.99
CA ASN A 95 5.67 5.57 1.30
C ASN A 95 6.79 5.37 2.34
N GLU A 96 7.99 5.81 2.00
CA GLU A 96 9.20 5.84 2.84
C GLU A 96 9.48 4.48 3.51
N VAL A 97 9.34 3.39 2.75
CA VAL A 97 9.34 2.03 3.29
C VAL A 97 10.66 1.57 3.93
N PRO A 98 11.85 1.98 3.46
CA PRO A 98 13.10 1.66 4.16
C PRO A 98 13.10 2.28 5.57
N ILE A 99 12.58 3.51 5.72
CA ILE A 99 12.47 4.19 7.02
C ILE A 99 11.41 3.49 7.89
N TYR A 100 10.32 3.03 7.30
CA TYR A 100 9.31 2.27 8.02
C TYR A 100 9.81 0.89 8.49
N GLY A 101 10.61 0.23 7.67
CA GLY A 101 11.21 -1.07 7.96
C GLY A 101 12.22 -0.99 9.11
N ASP A 102 13.01 0.07 9.16
CA ASP A 102 13.81 0.41 10.34
C ASP A 102 14.06 1.92 10.44
N TRP A 103 13.40 2.58 11.39
CA TRP A 103 13.50 4.03 11.58
C TRP A 103 14.85 4.46 12.15
N GLN A 104 15.56 3.57 12.87
CA GLN A 104 16.83 3.88 13.52
C GLN A 104 17.95 4.02 12.49
N SER A 105 18.05 3.06 11.57
CA SER A 105 18.99 3.11 10.45
C SER A 105 18.46 3.86 9.22
N ARG A 106 17.16 4.21 9.22
CA ARG A 106 16.42 4.68 8.03
C ARG A 106 16.43 3.67 6.89
N GLY A 107 16.48 2.38 7.22
CA GLY A 107 16.56 1.28 6.26
C GLY A 107 17.95 1.01 5.68
N ASN A 108 18.99 1.71 6.14
CA ASN A 108 20.33 1.52 5.60
C ASN A 108 21.02 0.30 6.19
N GLY A 109 21.18 -0.75 5.36
CA GLY A 109 21.92 -1.97 5.71
C GLY A 109 21.17 -2.92 6.64
N THR A 110 19.85 -2.82 6.70
CA THR A 110 19.02 -3.58 7.67
C THR A 110 18.11 -4.63 7.04
N ALA A 111 17.95 -4.62 5.72
CA ALA A 111 17.27 -5.67 4.98
C ALA A 111 18.17 -6.21 3.88
N GLU A 112 18.12 -7.53 3.67
CA GLU A 112 18.80 -8.18 2.55
C GLU A 112 18.10 -7.78 1.25
N SER A 113 18.88 -7.38 0.24
CA SER A 113 18.33 -6.92 -1.05
C SER A 113 17.42 -7.96 -1.72
N GLY A 114 17.73 -9.25 -1.55
CA GLY A 114 16.90 -10.35 -2.07
C GLY A 114 15.51 -10.39 -1.45
N ASP A 115 15.39 -10.14 -0.15
CA ASP A 115 14.11 -10.14 0.56
C ASP A 115 13.25 -8.95 0.12
N VAL A 116 13.86 -7.78 -0.03
CA VAL A 116 13.16 -6.57 -0.52
C VAL A 116 12.68 -6.76 -1.96
N ILE A 117 13.50 -7.35 -2.84
CA ILE A 117 13.11 -7.63 -4.24
C ILE A 117 11.96 -8.63 -4.28
N ALA A 118 12.03 -9.71 -3.50
CA ALA A 118 10.98 -10.73 -3.45
C ALA A 118 9.67 -10.15 -2.92
N TRP A 119 9.73 -9.39 -1.83
CA TRP A 119 8.59 -8.67 -1.26
C TRP A 119 7.96 -7.71 -2.28
N ALA A 120 8.76 -6.88 -2.95
CA ALA A 120 8.26 -5.95 -3.95
C ALA A 120 7.56 -6.67 -5.11
N GLN A 121 8.13 -7.77 -5.61
CA GLN A 121 7.53 -8.58 -6.68
C GLN A 121 6.16 -9.14 -6.25
N ILE A 122 6.04 -9.67 -5.02
CA ILE A 122 4.77 -10.17 -4.48
C ILE A 122 3.69 -9.09 -4.48
N LEU A 123 4.05 -7.87 -4.07
CA LEU A 123 3.10 -6.75 -4.01
C LEU A 123 2.72 -6.24 -5.41
N ILE A 124 3.66 -6.21 -6.36
CA ILE A 124 3.37 -5.91 -7.78
C ILE A 124 2.40 -6.96 -8.35
N ASP A 125 2.65 -8.23 -8.09
CA ASP A 125 1.79 -9.32 -8.55
C ASP A 125 0.39 -9.22 -7.94
N ALA A 126 0.26 -8.74 -6.70
CA ALA A 126 -1.03 -8.47 -6.08
C ALA A 126 -1.83 -7.38 -6.81
N VAL A 127 -1.18 -6.30 -7.28
CA VAL A 127 -1.82 -5.28 -8.14
C VAL A 127 -2.35 -5.95 -9.41
N ARG A 128 -1.52 -6.78 -10.07
CA ARG A 128 -1.93 -7.48 -11.29
C ARG A 128 -3.06 -8.46 -11.05
N ALA A 129 -3.03 -9.22 -9.96
CA ALA A 129 -4.08 -10.13 -9.55
C ALA A 129 -5.41 -9.41 -9.21
N GLY A 130 -5.34 -8.13 -8.84
CA GLY A 130 -6.50 -7.25 -8.66
C GLY A 130 -7.07 -6.70 -9.97
N GLY A 131 -6.46 -6.98 -11.12
CA GLY A 131 -6.88 -6.46 -12.43
C GLY A 131 -6.22 -5.14 -12.83
N GLY A 132 -5.33 -4.60 -12.00
CA GLY A 132 -4.62 -3.35 -12.30
C GLY A 132 -3.65 -3.52 -13.47
N THR A 133 -3.82 -2.70 -14.51
CA THR A 133 -2.92 -2.65 -15.68
C THR A 133 -2.06 -1.39 -15.70
N GLN A 134 -2.33 -0.43 -14.81
CA GLN A 134 -1.59 0.81 -14.70
C GLN A 134 -0.11 0.57 -14.30
N PRO A 135 0.79 1.54 -14.57
CA PRO A 135 2.14 1.53 -14.03
C PRO A 135 2.16 1.37 -12.52
N VAL A 136 3.20 0.70 -12.00
CA VAL A 136 3.41 0.50 -10.56
C VAL A 136 4.83 0.92 -10.23
N SER A 137 4.99 1.70 -9.15
CA SER A 137 6.27 2.03 -8.53
C SER A 137 6.29 1.54 -7.08
N ILE A 138 7.46 1.22 -6.54
CA ILE A 138 7.60 0.74 -5.15
C ILE A 138 7.40 1.89 -4.16
N GLY A 139 7.88 3.09 -4.51
CA GLY A 139 8.05 4.20 -3.58
C GLY A 139 9.41 4.13 -2.90
N GLU A 140 10.01 5.30 -2.69
CA GLU A 140 11.17 5.49 -1.82
C GLU A 140 10.75 5.32 -0.37
#